data_AF-A0A0N5ACU6-F1
#
_entry.id   AF-A0A0N5ACU6-F1
#
_cell.length_a   1.000
_cell.length_b   1.000
_cell.length_c   1.000
_cell.angle_alpha   90.00
_cell.angle_beta   90.00
_cell.angle_gamma   90.00
#
_symmetry.space_group_name_H-M   'P 1'
#
loop_
_entity.id
_entity.type
_entity.pdbx_description
1 polymer ?
#
loop_
_entity_poly.entity_id
_entity_poly.type
_entity_poly.pdbx_seq_one_letter_code
_entity_poly.pdbx_strand_id
1 'polypeptide(L)'
;MLKSIGEKIMLQISFIGLYLTLQLNIISVYSQGTDEGFINKNVLRLQAKEMFLHGYYAYMKNAYPHDELMPLSCKGRQRGVTPSRGDVDDSLGK
;
A
#
# COMPACT_ATOMS: atom_id res chain seq x y z
N MET A 1 29.82 50.31 30.42
CA MET A 1 30.64 49.32 29.67
C MET A 1 30.13 47.89 29.84
N LEU A 2 30.05 47.36 31.07
CA LEU A 2 29.61 45.98 31.34
C LEU A 2 28.17 45.65 30.89
N LYS A 3 27.20 46.58 31.02
CA LYS A 3 25.82 46.40 30.51
C LYS A 3 25.74 46.15 29.00
N SER A 4 26.53 46.90 28.21
CA SER A 4 26.58 46.75 26.74
C SER A 4 27.23 45.44 26.29
N ILE A 5 28.18 44.92 27.08
CA ILE A 5 28.80 43.61 26.84
C ILE A 5 27.79 42.49 27.13
N GLY A 6 27.03 42.61 28.22
CA GLY A 6 25.96 41.67 28.56
C GLY A 6 24.87 41.58 27.49
N GLU A 7 24.44 42.72 26.94
CA GLU A 7 23.46 42.76 25.84
C GLU A 7 23.97 42.09 24.56
N LYS A 8 25.24 42.32 24.19
CA LYS A 8 25.86 41.67 23.02
C LYS A 8 25.96 40.15 23.18
N ILE A 9 26.33 39.68 24.37
CA ILE A 9 26.41 38.25 24.69
C ILE A 9 25.01 37.63 24.65
N MET A 10 24.02 38.29 25.23
CA MET A 10 22.63 37.84 25.23
C MET A 10 22.07 37.73 23.81
N LEU A 11 22.36 38.71 22.94
CA LEU A 11 21.98 38.65 21.53
C LEU A 11 22.65 37.47 20.79
N GLN A 12 23.94 37.23 21.03
CA GLN A 12 24.63 36.09 20.42
C GLN A 12 24.07 34.74 20.86
N ILE A 13 23.74 34.58 22.14
CA ILE A 13 23.10 33.36 22.65
C ILE A 13 21.74 33.14 21.99
N SER A 14 20.95 34.20 21.79
CA SER A 14 19.66 34.10 21.10
C SER A 14 19.79 33.66 19.64
N PHE A 15 20.78 34.16 18.91
CA PHE A 15 21.04 33.72 17.52
C PHE A 15 21.53 32.28 17.44
N ILE A 16 22.40 31.86 18.36
CA ILE A 16 22.87 30.46 18.45
C ILE A 16 21.71 29.53 18.77
N GLY A 17 20.85 29.91 19.72
CA GLY A 17 19.64 29.16 20.06
C GLY A 17 18.69 29.00 18.87
N LEU A 18 18.46 30.08 18.11
CA LEU A 18 17.63 30.05 16.91
C LEU A 18 18.23 29.14 15.81
N TYR A 19 19.54 29.17 15.64
CA TYR A 19 20.23 28.30 14.67
C TYR A 19 20.12 26.82 15.08
N LEU A 20 20.32 26.50 16.36
CA LEU A 20 20.21 25.14 16.88
C LEU A 20 18.80 24.57 16.73
N THR A 21 17.76 25.36 17.03
CA THR A 21 16.37 24.90 16.84
C THR A 21 16.05 24.68 15.37
N LEU A 22 16.57 25.52 14.47
CA LEU A 22 16.40 25.34 13.02
C LEU A 22 17.02 24.01 12.54
N GLN A 23 18.25 23.70 12.99
CA GLN A 23 18.95 22.45 12.63
C GLN A 23 18.20 21.21 13.14
N LEU A 24 17.68 21.24 14.36
CA LEU A 24 16.93 20.11 14.93
C LEU A 24 15.61 19.83 14.18
N ASN A 25 14.92 20.88 13.72
CA ASN A 25 13.70 20.71 12.91
C ASN A 25 13.99 20.11 11.53
N ILE A 26 15.13 20.41 10.93
CA ILE A 26 15.52 19.81 9.66
C ILE A 26 15.79 18.31 9.85
N ILE A 27 16.51 17.92 10.91
CA ILE A 27 16.81 16.51 11.22
C ILE A 27 15.52 15.70 11.45
N SER A 28 14.52 16.26 12.14
CA SER A 28 13.25 15.56 12.39
C SER A 28 12.47 15.29 11.11
N VAL A 29 12.46 16.24 10.16
CA VAL A 29 11.84 16.07 8.84
C VAL A 29 12.53 14.98 8.01
N TYR A 30 13.87 14.93 8.01
CA TYR A 30 14.61 13.87 7.32
C TYR A 30 14.32 12.47 7.88
N SER A 31 14.07 12.36 9.18
CA SER A 31 13.81 11.08 9.85
C SER A 31 12.45 10.46 9.47
N GLN A 32 11.48 11.28 9.05
CA GLN A 32 10.15 10.82 8.62
C GLN A 32 10.13 10.32 7.16
N GLY A 33 11.11 10.68 6.35
CA GLY A 33 11.11 10.42 4.90
C GLY A 33 11.62 9.06 4.45
N THR A 34 12.04 8.18 5.37
CA THR A 34 12.78 6.95 5.02
C THR A 34 12.10 5.64 5.39
N ASP A 35 10.84 5.65 5.82
CA ASP A 35 10.10 4.39 6.04
C ASP A 35 9.42 3.90 4.76
N GLU A 36 10.20 3.70 3.69
CA GLU A 36 9.82 2.72 2.69
C GLU A 36 10.13 1.34 3.28
N GLY A 37 9.18 0.80 4.03
CA GLY A 37 9.28 -0.52 4.62
C GLY A 37 9.74 -1.55 3.59
N PHE A 38 10.79 -2.31 3.92
CA PHE A 38 11.39 -3.29 3.03
C PHE A 38 10.33 -4.26 2.46
N ILE A 39 10.05 -4.15 1.15
CA ILE A 39 9.12 -5.04 0.48
C ILE A 39 9.80 -6.40 0.26
N ASN A 40 9.36 -7.40 1.02
CA ASN A 40 9.80 -8.78 0.82
C ASN A 40 9.08 -9.42 -0.39
N LYS A 41 9.71 -9.31 -1.56
CA LYS A 41 9.18 -9.86 -2.83
C LYS A 41 8.86 -11.35 -2.76
N ASN A 42 9.61 -12.14 -1.98
CA ASN A 42 9.38 -13.57 -1.85
C ASN A 42 8.08 -13.87 -1.08
N VAL A 43 7.80 -13.10 -0.04
CA VAL A 43 6.53 -13.21 0.72
C VAL A 43 5.35 -12.86 -0.18
N LEU A 44 5.42 -11.74 -0.90
CA LEU A 44 4.36 -11.34 -1.82
C LEU A 44 4.13 -12.38 -2.93
N ARG A 45 5.22 -12.95 -3.46
CA ARG A 45 5.14 -14.04 -4.46
C ARG A 45 4.46 -15.28 -3.89
N LEU A 46 4.75 -15.65 -2.65
CA LEU A 46 4.12 -16.81 -2.01
C LEU A 46 2.63 -16.56 -1.77
N GLN A 47 2.26 -15.38 -1.27
CA GLN A 47 0.87 -14.99 -1.07
C GLN A 47 0.07 -15.00 -2.38
N ALA A 48 0.62 -14.45 -3.46
CA ALA A 48 -0.02 -14.49 -4.77
C ALA A 48 -0.25 -15.94 -5.27
N LYS A 49 0.72 -16.84 -5.05
CA LYS A 49 0.60 -18.27 -5.37
C LYS A 49 -0.52 -18.93 -4.56
N GLU A 50 -0.60 -18.64 -3.26
CA GLU A 50 -1.64 -19.17 -2.37
C GLU A 50 -3.04 -18.72 -2.81
N MET A 51 -3.20 -17.43 -3.14
CA MET A 51 -4.46 -16.89 -3.66
C MET A 51 -4.88 -17.55 -4.99
N PHE A 52 -3.93 -17.76 -5.90
CA PHE A 52 -4.20 -18.46 -7.17
C PHE A 52 -4.68 -19.89 -6.92
N LEU A 53 -3.97 -20.64 -6.07
CA LEU A 53 -4.32 -22.02 -5.77
C LEU A 53 -5.67 -22.13 -5.04
N HIS A 54 -6.00 -21.17 -4.18
CA HIS A 54 -7.32 -21.08 -3.55
C HIS A 54 -8.44 -21.00 -4.60
N GLY A 55 -8.32 -20.10 -5.58
CA GLY A 55 -9.28 -20.00 -6.69
C GLY A 55 -9.32 -21.25 -7.56
N TYR A 56 -8.15 -21.80 -7.90
CA TYR A 56 -8.03 -23.02 -8.71
C TYR A 56 -8.73 -24.22 -8.06
N TYR A 57 -8.45 -24.51 -6.79
CA TYR A 57 -9.09 -25.64 -6.10
C TYR A 57 -10.59 -25.43 -5.92
N ALA A 58 -11.04 -24.20 -5.66
CA ALA A 58 -12.45 -23.88 -5.60
C ALA A 58 -13.16 -24.14 -6.94
N TYR A 59 -12.52 -23.81 -8.06
CA TYR A 59 -13.03 -24.11 -9.40
C TYR A 59 -13.10 -25.62 -9.64
N MET A 60 -12.01 -26.34 -9.39
CA MET A 60 -11.94 -27.79 -9.61
C MET A 60 -13.00 -28.54 -8.77
N LYS A 61 -13.29 -28.05 -7.57
CA LYS A 61 -14.27 -28.66 -6.67
C LYS A 61 -15.72 -28.35 -7.05
N ASN A 62 -16.02 -27.11 -7.45
CA ASN A 62 -17.41 -26.63 -7.51
C ASN A 62 -17.90 -26.25 -8.91
N ALA A 63 -16.99 -26.06 -9.87
CA ALA A 63 -17.32 -25.54 -11.19
C ALA A 63 -16.84 -26.42 -12.33
N TYR A 64 -15.86 -27.31 -12.16
CA TYR A 64 -15.46 -28.24 -13.22
C TYR A 64 -16.66 -29.12 -13.66
N PRO A 65 -16.98 -29.24 -14.97
CA PRO A 65 -16.22 -28.81 -16.16
C PRO A 65 -16.73 -27.50 -16.82
N HIS A 66 -17.48 -26.65 -16.11
CA HIS A 66 -18.03 -25.39 -16.64
C HIS A 66 -16.95 -24.33 -16.90
N ASP A 67 -17.30 -23.30 -17.67
CA ASP A 67 -16.37 -22.26 -18.12
C ASP A 67 -15.78 -21.43 -16.96
N GLU A 68 -16.62 -21.04 -15.99
CA GLU A 68 -16.23 -20.15 -14.89
C GLU A 68 -16.80 -20.64 -13.55
N LEU A 69 -16.10 -20.34 -12.45
CA LEU A 69 -16.64 -20.47 -11.10
C LEU A 69 -17.41 -19.19 -10.73
N MET A 70 -18.62 -19.34 -10.21
CA MET A 70 -19.32 -18.28 -9.48
C MET A 70 -18.98 -18.40 -7.98
N PRO A 71 -18.11 -17.54 -7.43
CA PRO A 71 -17.52 -17.77 -6.10
C PRO A 71 -18.52 -17.64 -4.94
N LEU A 72 -19.56 -16.81 -5.08
CA LEU A 72 -20.56 -16.62 -4.02
C LEU A 72 -21.57 -17.76 -3.93
N SER A 73 -21.97 -18.32 -5.07
CA SER A 73 -22.94 -19.42 -5.13
C SER A 73 -22.28 -20.80 -5.16
N CYS A 74 -20.95 -20.86 -5.28
CA CYS A 74 -20.17 -22.09 -5.43
C CYS A 74 -20.72 -23.00 -6.55
N LYS A 75 -21.04 -22.41 -7.71
CA LYS A 75 -21.54 -23.14 -8.88
C LYS A 75 -20.71 -22.80 -10.12
N GLY A 76 -20.67 -23.72 -11.07
CA GLY A 76 -20.14 -23.44 -12.40
C GLY A 76 -21.08 -22.58 -13.24
N ARG A 77 -20.51 -21.71 -14.07
CA ARG A 77 -21.19 -20.88 -15.06
C ARG A 77 -20.87 -21.39 -16.45
N GLN A 78 -21.89 -21.53 -17.29
CA GLN A 78 -21.74 -21.90 -18.69
C GLN A 78 -22.32 -20.80 -19.59
N ARG A 79 -21.52 -20.29 -20.54
CA ARG A 79 -21.98 -19.27 -21.51
C ARG A 79 -23.14 -19.82 -22.34
N GLY A 80 -24.13 -18.98 -22.59
CA GLY A 80 -25.34 -19.33 -23.35
C GLY A 80 -26.39 -20.14 -22.57
N VAL A 81 -26.06 -20.69 -21.39
CA VAL A 81 -26.99 -21.44 -20.53
C VAL A 81 -27.34 -20.66 -19.28
N THR A 82 -26.32 -20.14 -18.58
CA THR A 82 -26.54 -19.30 -17.40
C THR A 82 -27.00 -17.90 -17.83
N PRO A 83 -27.96 -17.26 -17.11
CA PRO A 83 -28.40 -15.89 -17.44
C PRO A 83 -27.23 -14.90 -17.52
N SER A 84 -27.32 -13.96 -18.47
CA SER A 84 -26.33 -12.90 -18.64
C SER A 84 -26.27 -11.97 -17.43
N ARG A 85 -25.06 -11.52 -17.09
CA ARG A 85 -24.77 -10.50 -16.06
C ARG A 85 -24.77 -9.07 -16.60
N GLY A 86 -25.24 -8.86 -17.84
CA GLY A 86 -25.23 -7.56 -18.52
C GLY A 86 -23.86 -7.21 -19.10
N ASP A 87 -23.47 -5.93 -19.02
CA ASP A 87 -22.28 -5.35 -19.66
C ASP A 87 -20.97 -6.12 -19.41
N VAL A 88 -20.87 -6.81 -18.27
CA VAL A 88 -19.73 -7.66 -17.91
C VAL A 88 -19.53 -8.80 -18.91
N ASP A 89 -20.61 -9.48 -19.30
CA ASP A 89 -20.54 -10.58 -20.25
C ASP A 89 -20.39 -10.04 -21.69
N ASP A 90 -20.97 -8.88 -21.99
CA ASP A 90 -20.89 -8.22 -23.30
C ASP A 90 -19.47 -7.75 -23.64
N SER A 91 -18.71 -7.31 -22.63
CA SER A 91 -17.32 -6.87 -22.77
C SER A 91 -16.36 -8.01 -23.17
N LEU A 92 -16.78 -9.27 -22.97
CA LEU A 92 -15.96 -10.46 -23.22
C LEU A 92 -16.18 -11.04 -24.64
N GLY A 93 -16.99 -10.36 -25.47
CA GLY A 93 -17.34 -10.80 -26.82
C GLY A 93 -18.50 -11.80 -26.85
N LYS A 94 -19.10 -11.94 -28.04
CA LYS A 94 -20.18 -12.91 -28.32
C LYS A 94 -19.62 -14.28 -28.63
#